data_AF-A0AB39JZF9-F1
#
_entry.id   AF-A0AB39JZF9-F1
#
_cell.length_a   1.000
_cell.length_b   1.000
_cell.length_c   1.000
_cell.angle_alpha   90.00
_cell.angle_beta   90.00
_cell.angle_gamma   90.00
#
_symmetry.space_group_name_H-M   'P 1'
#
loop_
_entity.id
_entity.type
_entity.pdbx_description
1 polymer ?
#
loop_
_entity_poly.entity_id
_entity_poly.type
_entity_poly.pdbx_seq_one_letter_code
_entity_poly.pdbx_strand_id
1 'polypeptide(L)'
;MSNFKKHPDGYKSYLGLDRTTSLYSVRIGWQVYASNANGSVLYKIKDSVKTPLDVGKFKSNYPKVWNEISQEIDFQRRKQLAIKLRETNIPSRDRNNYKRSRGFTGSR
;
A
#
# COMPACT_ATOMS: atom_id res chain seq x y z
N MET A 1 21.18 0.42 -24.49
CA MET A 1 20.08 0.68 -23.53
C MET A 1 18.86 -0.07 -24.02
N SER A 2 18.33 -1.02 -23.26
CA SER A 2 17.16 -1.79 -23.68
C SER A 2 15.91 -0.90 -23.71
N ASN A 3 15.28 -0.80 -24.89
CA ASN A 3 14.02 -0.11 -25.12
C ASN A 3 12.84 -0.90 -24.52
N PHE A 4 12.84 -1.09 -23.20
CA PHE A 4 11.67 -1.65 -22.54
C PHE A 4 10.51 -0.64 -22.61
N LYS A 5 9.38 -1.08 -23.18
CA LYS A 5 8.16 -0.26 -23.24
C LYS A 5 7.73 0.11 -21.82
N LYS A 6 7.83 1.39 -21.50
CA LYS A 6 7.31 1.94 -20.24
C LYS A 6 5.79 1.82 -20.25
N HIS A 7 5.21 1.51 -19.10
CA HIS A 7 3.76 1.54 -18.94
C HIS A 7 3.26 2.99 -19.10
N PRO A 8 2.11 3.25 -19.76
CA PRO A 8 1.58 4.60 -19.98
C PRO A 8 1.41 5.37 -18.66
N ASP A 9 0.86 4.73 -17.63
CA ASP A 9 0.67 5.36 -16.30
C ASP A 9 1.96 5.43 -15.44
N GLY A 10 3.15 5.34 -16.04
CA GLY A 10 4.43 5.42 -15.34
C GLY A 10 4.84 4.14 -14.59
N TYR A 11 5.90 4.26 -13.78
CA TYR A 11 6.53 3.10 -13.10
C TYR A 11 5.65 2.49 -12.00
N LYS A 12 4.85 3.29 -11.29
CA LYS A 12 4.05 2.84 -10.15
C LYS A 12 2.65 3.46 -10.21
N SER A 13 1.63 2.71 -9.82
CA SER A 13 0.27 3.22 -9.69
C SER A 13 -0.51 2.47 -8.61
N TYR A 14 -1.30 3.19 -7.81
CA TYR A 14 -2.24 2.59 -6.87
C TYR A 14 -3.54 2.25 -7.61
N LEU A 15 -3.95 0.98 -7.53
CA LEU A 15 -5.12 0.46 -8.24
C LEU A 15 -6.37 0.42 -7.36
N GLY A 16 -6.23 0.37 -6.03
CA GLY A 16 -7.36 0.38 -5.13
C GLY A 16 -7.14 -0.38 -3.82
N LEU A 17 -8.12 -0.27 -2.93
CA LEU A 17 -8.18 -0.98 -1.66
C LEU A 17 -9.40 -1.90 -1.70
N ASP A 18 -9.15 -3.19 -1.62
CA ASP A 18 -10.20 -4.17 -1.35
C ASP A 18 -10.60 -4.04 0.13
N ARG A 19 -11.78 -3.47 0.37
CA ARG A 19 -12.30 -3.23 1.73
C ARG A 19 -12.69 -4.51 2.45
N THR A 20 -12.96 -5.61 1.72
CA THR A 20 -13.33 -6.89 2.32
C THR A 20 -12.11 -7.61 2.89
N THR A 21 -10.99 -7.58 2.16
CA THR A 21 -9.75 -8.25 2.57
C THR A 21 -8.71 -7.30 3.18
N SER A 22 -8.97 -5.99 3.21
CA SER A 22 -8.01 -4.94 3.60
C SER A 22 -6.67 -5.01 2.82
N LEU A 23 -6.75 -5.35 1.52
CA LEU A 23 -5.59 -5.45 0.64
C LEU A 23 -5.50 -4.24 -0.29
N TYR A 24 -4.33 -3.61 -0.32
CA TYR A 24 -3.99 -2.53 -1.22
C TYR A 24 -3.35 -3.10 -2.47
N SER A 25 -3.94 -2.81 -3.62
CA SER A 25 -3.42 -3.20 -4.93
C SER A 25 -2.54 -2.10 -5.50
N VAL A 26 -1.28 -2.43 -5.80
CA VAL A 26 -0.27 -1.52 -6.34
C VAL A 26 0.36 -2.15 -7.57
N ARG A 27 0.37 -1.42 -8.69
CA ARG A 27 1.10 -1.78 -9.91
C ARG A 27 2.53 -1.26 -9.81
N ILE A 28 3.51 -2.12 -10.07
CA ILE A 28 4.91 -1.79 -10.24
C ILE A 28 5.37 -2.30 -11.61
N GLY A 29 5.70 -1.39 -12.52
CA GLY A 29 5.93 -1.70 -13.92
C GLY A 29 4.70 -2.38 -14.54
N TRP A 30 4.85 -3.58 -15.08
CA TRP A 30 3.75 -4.35 -15.66
C TRP A 30 3.12 -5.34 -14.68
N GLN A 31 3.61 -5.41 -13.44
CA GLN A 31 3.17 -6.37 -12.45
C GLN A 31 2.28 -5.71 -11.41
N VAL A 32 1.25 -6.42 -10.98
CA VAL A 32 0.34 -5.97 -9.93
C VAL A 32 0.57 -6.81 -8.69
N TYR A 33 0.67 -6.13 -7.55
CA TYR A 33 0.83 -6.73 -6.24
C TYR A 33 -0.30 -6.28 -5.33
N ALA A 34 -0.71 -7.15 -4.41
CA ALA A 34 -1.64 -6.80 -3.35
C ALA A 34 -1.04 -7.15 -1.99
N SER A 35 -1.07 -6.21 -1.06
CA SER A 35 -0.50 -6.37 0.28
C SER A 35 -1.38 -5.66 1.31
N ASN A 36 -1.36 -6.13 2.56
CA ASN A 36 -2.03 -5.43 3.64
C ASN A 36 -1.18 -4.26 4.16
N ALA A 37 -1.81 -3.38 4.94
CA ALA A 37 -1.17 -2.19 5.50
C ALA A 37 0.12 -2.45 6.30
N ASN A 38 0.21 -3.60 6.96
CA ASN A 38 1.35 -3.97 7.81
C ASN A 38 2.42 -4.75 7.04
N GLY A 39 2.17 -5.10 5.78
CA GLY A 39 3.09 -5.85 4.94
C GLY A 39 3.37 -7.28 5.44
N SER A 40 2.39 -7.92 6.09
CA SER A 40 2.49 -9.31 6.55
C SER A 40 2.03 -10.32 5.50
N VAL A 41 1.25 -9.89 4.51
CA VAL A 41 0.82 -10.73 3.38
C VAL A 41 1.16 -10.02 2.07
N LEU A 42 1.53 -10.79 1.06
CA LEU A 42 1.80 -10.30 -0.27
C LEU A 42 1.24 -11.29 -1.30
N TYR A 43 0.55 -10.75 -2.30
CA TYR A 43 0.04 -11.50 -3.44
C TYR A 43 0.56 -10.86 -4.72
N LYS A 44 0.86 -11.69 -5.70
CA LYS A 44 0.99 -11.26 -7.09
C LYS A 44 -0.35 -11.46 -7.78
N ILE A 45 -0.82 -10.46 -8.51
CA ILE A 45 -2.06 -10.53 -9.28
C ILE A 45 -1.71 -10.67 -10.75
N LYS A 46 -2.25 -11.71 -11.39
CA LYS A 46 -2.19 -11.90 -12.83
C LYS A 46 -3.54 -12.44 -13.29
N ASP A 47 -4.14 -11.82 -14.30
CA ASP A 47 -5.43 -12.25 -14.88
C ASP A 47 -6.52 -12.46 -13.80
N SER A 48 -6.58 -11.53 -12.83
CA SER A 48 -7.48 -11.56 -11.65
C SER A 48 -7.23 -12.69 -10.64
N VAL A 49 -6.21 -13.53 -10.84
CA VAL A 49 -5.80 -14.56 -9.88
C VAL A 49 -4.79 -13.99 -8.90
N LYS A 50 -5.05 -14.16 -7.59
CA LYS A 50 -4.13 -13.78 -6.49
C LYS A 50 -3.25 -14.98 -6.13
N THR A 51 -1.96 -14.91 -6.45
CA THR A 51 -0.98 -15.93 -6.04
C THR A 51 -0.24 -15.46 -4.79
N PRO A 52 -0.29 -16.18 -3.67
CA PRO A 52 0.43 -15.79 -2.44
C PRO A 52 1.95 -15.86 -2.66
N LEU A 53 2.66 -14.89 -2.10
CA LEU A 53 4.12 -14.82 -2.11
C LEU A 53 4.64 -14.84 -0.68
N ASP A 54 5.78 -15.52 -0.48
CA ASP A 54 6.54 -15.44 0.76
C ASP A 54 7.13 -14.03 0.90
N VAL A 55 6.66 -13.29 1.89
CA VAL A 55 7.06 -11.90 2.13
C VAL A 55 8.53 -11.77 2.47
N GLY A 56 9.09 -12.69 3.27
CA GLY A 56 10.48 -12.66 3.69
C GLY A 56 11.43 -12.86 2.51
N LYS A 57 11.17 -13.90 1.71
CA LYS A 57 11.91 -14.16 0.46
C LYS A 57 11.75 -13.02 -0.53
N PHE A 58 10.55 -12.45 -0.67
CA PHE A 58 10.31 -11.34 -1.58
C PHE A 58 11.07 -10.07 -1.17
N LYS A 59 11.09 -9.73 0.12
CA LYS A 59 11.87 -8.60 0.66
C LYS A 59 13.36 -8.76 0.36
N SER A 60 13.89 -9.97 0.49
CA SER A 60 15.30 -10.27 0.23
C SER A 60 15.63 -10.23 -1.27
N ASN A 61 14.80 -10.84 -2.11
CA ASN A 61 15.06 -10.95 -3.55
C ASN A 61 14.74 -9.66 -4.31
N TYR A 62 13.72 -8.91 -3.89
CA TYR A 62 13.20 -7.73 -4.56
C TYR A 62 13.00 -6.54 -3.60
N PRO A 63 14.04 -6.10 -2.87
CA PRO A 63 13.92 -5.07 -1.84
C PRO A 63 13.42 -3.74 -2.38
N LYS A 64 13.83 -3.36 -3.59
CA LYS A 64 13.37 -2.13 -4.26
C LYS A 64 11.88 -2.17 -4.55
N VAL A 65 11.38 -3.28 -5.11
CA VAL A 65 9.95 -3.45 -5.42
C VAL A 65 9.12 -3.45 -4.13
N TRP A 66 9.60 -4.15 -3.10
CA TRP A 66 8.96 -4.16 -1.79
C TRP A 66 8.84 -2.75 -1.19
N ASN A 67 9.92 -1.98 -1.23
CA ASN A 67 9.93 -0.60 -0.74
C ASN A 67 8.91 0.27 -1.47
N GLU A 68 8.84 0.16 -2.80
CA GLU A 68 7.89 0.93 -3.61
C GLU A 68 6.43 0.59 -3.30
N ILE A 69 6.10 -0.69 -3.11
CA ILE A 69 4.77 -1.15 -2.68
C ILE A 69 4.45 -0.58 -1.30
N SER A 70 5.36 -0.74 -0.34
CA SER A 70 5.16 -0.30 1.04
C SER A 70 4.97 1.21 1.14
N GLN A 71 5.80 1.98 0.44
CA GLN A 71 5.70 3.44 0.39
C GLN A 71 4.36 3.91 -0.20
N GLU A 72 3.89 3.27 -1.28
CA GLU A 72 2.60 3.62 -1.88
C GLU A 72 1.45 3.32 -0.93
N ILE A 73 1.47 2.15 -0.27
CA ILE A 73 0.45 1.78 0.72
C ILE A 73 0.43 2.80 1.86
N ASP A 74 1.58 3.17 2.40
CA ASP A 74 1.68 4.16 3.47
C ASP A 74 1.19 5.55 3.03
N PHE A 75 1.52 5.96 1.80
CA PHE A 75 1.02 7.20 1.22
C PHE A 75 -0.51 7.20 1.14
N GLN A 76 -1.12 6.14 0.62
CA GLN A 76 -2.57 6.02 0.51
C GLN A 76 -3.24 5.98 1.89
N ARG A 77 -2.63 5.31 2.87
CA ARG A 77 -3.11 5.32 4.26
C ARG A 77 -3.13 6.72 4.85
N ARG A 78 -2.03 7.49 4.69
CA ARG A 78 -1.95 8.88 5.17
C ARG A 78 -2.96 9.78 4.47
N LYS A 79 -3.16 9.60 3.16
CA LYS A 79 -4.17 10.31 2.38
C LYS A 79 -5.58 10.05 2.90
N GLN A 80 -5.95 8.78 3.11
CA GLN A 80 -7.25 8.39 3.68
C GLN A 80 -7.45 8.95 5.09
N LEU A 81 -6.41 8.92 5.92
CA LEU A 81 -6.46 9.53 7.26
C LEU A 81 -6.75 11.04 7.17
N ALA A 82 -6.05 11.77 6.29
CA ALA A 82 -6.25 13.21 6.14
C ALA A 82 -7.68 13.55 5.69
N ILE A 83 -8.22 12.78 4.73
CA ILE A 83 -9.61 12.91 4.29
C ILE A 83 -10.57 12.69 5.47
N LYS A 84 -10.42 11.59 6.22
CA LYS A 84 -11.27 11.30 7.38
C LYS A 84 -11.19 12.38 8.45
N LEU A 85 -10.01 12.87 8.77
CA LEU A 85 -9.82 13.94 9.76
C LEU A 85 -10.50 15.25 9.34
N ARG A 86 -10.63 15.50 8.04
CA ARG A 86 -11.37 16.64 7.49
C ARG A 86 -12.88 16.41 7.51
N GLU A 87 -13.35 15.22 7.11
CA GLU A 87 -14.78 14.90 7.00
C GLU A 87 -15.47 14.78 8.37
N THR A 88 -14.79 14.21 9.37
CA THR A 88 -15.39 13.88 10.67
C THR A 88 -15.35 15.03 11.68
N ASN A 89 -14.81 16.20 11.32
CA ASN A 89 -14.63 17.36 12.21
C ASN A 89 -14.07 17.00 13.60
N ILE A 90 -13.21 15.97 13.69
CA ILE A 90 -12.63 15.54 14.96
C ILE A 90 -11.87 16.72 15.58
N PRO A 91 -12.23 17.13 16.83
CA PRO A 91 -11.54 18.20 17.53
C PRO A 91 -10.04 17.94 17.59
N SER A 92 -9.24 18.99 17.47
CA SER A 92 -7.76 18.88 17.41
C SER A 92 -7.19 18.05 18.57
N ARG A 93 -7.78 18.19 19.77
CA ARG A 93 -7.42 17.45 21.00
C ARG A 93 -7.54 15.94 20.85
N ASP A 94 -8.54 15.47 20.09
CA ASP A 94 -8.85 14.05 19.93
C ASP A 94 -8.17 13.43 18.70
N ARG A 95 -7.61 14.25 17.79
CA ARG A 95 -6.92 13.76 16.58
C ARG A 95 -5.74 12.87 16.90
N ASN A 96 -5.02 13.11 18.00
CA ASN A 96 -3.89 12.29 18.41
C ASN A 96 -4.34 10.90 18.86
N ASN A 97 -5.40 10.81 19.67
CA ASN A 97 -5.99 9.54 20.08
C ASN A 97 -6.57 8.79 18.88
N TYR A 98 -7.24 9.51 17.97
CA TYR A 98 -7.75 8.94 16.73
C TYR A 98 -6.64 8.32 15.87
N LYS A 99 -5.53 9.04 15.63
CA LYS A 99 -4.36 8.54 14.90
C LYS A 99 -3.73 7.32 15.59
N ARG A 100 -3.61 7.34 16.92
CA ARG A 100 -3.07 6.24 17.72
C ARG A 100 -3.91 4.98 17.57
N SER A 101 -5.24 5.09 17.71
CA SER A 101 -6.17 3.94 17.55
C SER A 101 -6.12 3.30 16.15
N ARG A 102 -5.64 4.03 15.14
CA ARG A 102 -5.52 3.58 13.74
C ARG A 102 -4.09 3.20 13.36
N GLY A 103 -3.18 3.13 14.34
CA GLY A 103 -1.79 2.72 14.14
C GLY A 103 -0.95 3.70 13.33
N PHE A 104 -1.32 4.99 13.29
CA PHE A 104 -0.52 6.03 12.63
C PHE A 104 0.49 6.70 13.56
N THR A 105 0.24 6.68 14.86
CA THR A 105 1.15 7.19 15.89
C THR A 105 1.34 6.12 16.94
N GLY A 106 2.55 5.58 17.03
CA GLY A 106 2.94 4.68 18.13
C GLY A 106 3.09 5.48 19.42
N SER A 107 2.59 4.94 20.52
CA SER A 107 3.11 5.28 21.84
C SER A 107 4.61 4.93 21.82
N ARG A 108 5.46 5.93 22.05
CA ARG A 108 6.84 5.66 22.47
C ARG A 108 6.82 4.85 23.76
#